data_AF-A0A940VXR4-F1
#
_entry.id   AF-A0A940VXR4-F1
#
_cell.length_a   1.000
_cell.length_b   1.000
_cell.length_c   1.000
_cell.angle_alpha   90.00
_cell.angle_beta   90.00
_cell.angle_gamma   90.00
#
_symmetry.space_group_name_H-M   'P 1'
#
loop_
_entity.id
_entity.type
_entity.pdbx_description
1 polymer ?
#
loop_
_entity_poly.entity_id
_entity_poly.type
_entity_poly.pdbx_seq_one_letter_code
_entity_poly.pdbx_strand_id
1 'polypeptide(L)'
;MFDFIVYALAIPLITGLLALWVKNPVTVSWMNVAASSATAGTLFWLVRLLVAAGPFQQGIFLLDSLNAVFLLIVGFLSFTAALYSFPYMNHELQAGHVTAKMIPRYYAMFQFFVLTMIFTLVVENLGLLWVAVEATTLVSALLVAYYLNRSSLEAAWKYV
;
A
#
# COMPACT_ATOMS: atom_id res chain seq x y z
N MET A 1 -16.62 1.68 -13.24
CA MET A 1 -15.62 0.93 -12.47
C MET A 1 -14.21 1.46 -12.73
N PHE A 2 -13.87 1.75 -13.99
CA PHE A 2 -12.59 2.38 -14.37
C PHE A 2 -12.14 3.51 -13.43
N ASP A 3 -12.97 4.53 -13.21
CA ASP A 3 -12.60 5.68 -12.37
C ASP A 3 -12.24 5.27 -10.92
N PHE A 4 -12.95 4.29 -10.37
CA PHE A 4 -12.69 3.78 -9.02
C PHE A 4 -11.40 2.96 -8.95
N ILE A 5 -11.03 2.25 -10.02
CA ILE A 5 -9.71 1.61 -10.14
C ILE A 5 -8.63 2.69 -10.14
N VAL A 6 -8.81 3.74 -10.93
CA VAL A 6 -7.87 4.87 -10.98
C VAL A 6 -7.75 5.53 -9.61
N TYR A 7 -8.85 5.77 -8.89
CA TYR A 7 -8.80 6.30 -7.52
C TYR A 7 -8.08 5.36 -6.56
N ALA A 8 -8.35 4.05 -6.62
CA ALA A 8 -7.70 3.05 -5.76
C ALA A 8 -6.18 2.98 -5.96
N LEU A 9 -5.69 3.29 -7.17
CA LEU A 9 -4.25 3.39 -7.47
C LEU A 9 -3.70 4.80 -7.16
N ALA A 10 -4.44 5.86 -7.47
CA ALA A 10 -3.97 7.22 -7.31
C ALA A 10 -3.80 7.62 -5.83
N ILE A 11 -4.71 7.21 -4.95
CA ILE A 11 -4.65 7.54 -3.51
C ILE A 11 -3.32 7.09 -2.87
N PRO A 12 -2.92 5.81 -2.94
CA PRO A 12 -1.66 5.36 -2.36
C PRO A 12 -0.44 5.92 -3.11
N LEU A 13 -0.50 6.07 -4.44
CA LEU A 13 0.58 6.68 -5.21
C LEU A 13 0.86 8.12 -4.76
N ILE A 14 -0.17 8.96 -4.73
CA ILE A 14 -0.06 10.37 -4.37
C ILE A 14 0.35 10.50 -2.91
N THR A 15 -0.26 9.72 -2.01
CA THR A 15 0.06 9.78 -0.57
C THR A 15 1.48 9.31 -0.30
N GLY A 16 1.93 8.24 -0.97
CA GLY A 16 3.30 7.74 -0.86
C GLY A 16 4.33 8.77 -1.31
N LEU A 17 4.05 9.48 -2.43
CA LEU A 17 4.88 10.58 -2.90
C LEU A 17 4.87 11.77 -1.92
N LEU A 18 3.69 12.20 -1.47
CA LEU A 18 3.55 13.33 -0.53
C LEU A 18 4.21 13.05 0.82
N ALA A 19 4.17 11.80 1.30
CA ALA A 19 4.79 11.40 2.55
C ALA A 19 6.28 11.76 2.58
N LEU A 20 7.00 11.66 1.46
CA LEU A 20 8.43 12.00 1.39
C LEU A 20 8.74 13.49 1.65
N TRP A 21 7.76 14.38 1.50
CA TRP A 21 7.90 15.83 1.68
C TRP A 21 7.44 16.31 3.06
N VAL A 22 6.63 15.50 3.77
CA VAL A 22 6.10 15.84 5.08
C VAL A 22 7.13 15.48 6.16
N LYS A 23 7.76 16.51 6.75
CA LYS A 23 8.80 16.33 7.78
C LYS A 23 8.27 16.00 9.17
N ASN A 24 6.99 16.28 9.44
CA ASN A 24 6.38 16.05 10.75
C ASN A 24 5.85 14.60 10.86
N PRO A 25 6.41 13.76 11.77
CA PRO A 25 6.00 12.37 11.95
C PRO A 25 4.50 12.21 12.22
N VAL A 26 3.91 13.08 13.05
CA VAL A 26 2.50 12.99 13.43
C VAL A 26 1.59 13.28 12.23
N THR A 27 1.94 14.31 11.45
CA THR A 27 1.16 14.69 10.26
C THR A 27 1.20 13.58 9.20
N VAL A 28 2.37 13.00 8.93
CA VAL A 28 2.48 11.92 7.93
C VAL A 28 1.76 10.65 8.39
N SER A 29 1.76 10.33 9.69
CA SER A 29 0.98 9.21 10.23
C SER A 29 -0.52 9.38 10.02
N TRP A 30 -1.08 10.56 10.35
CA TRP A 30 -2.49 10.85 10.12
C TRP A 30 -2.86 10.85 8.64
N MET A 31 -1.98 11.38 7.79
CA MET A 31 -2.14 11.33 6.34
C MET A 31 -2.19 9.89 5.83
N ASN A 32 -1.34 9.00 6.36
CA ASN A 32 -1.34 7.57 6.04
C ASN A 32 -2.64 6.87 6.46
N VAL A 33 -3.14 7.16 7.67
CA VAL A 33 -4.41 6.60 8.15
C VAL A 33 -5.58 7.07 7.28
N ALA A 34 -5.65 8.36 6.97
CA ALA A 34 -6.68 8.93 6.12
C ALA A 34 -6.66 8.32 4.70
N ALA A 35 -5.47 8.21 4.09
CA ALA A 35 -5.31 7.63 2.77
C ALA A 35 -5.66 6.14 2.73
N SER A 36 -5.25 5.37 3.75
CA SER A 36 -5.57 3.93 3.83
C SER A 36 -7.06 3.71 4.06
N SER A 37 -7.71 4.58 4.85
CA SER A 37 -9.17 4.57 5.02
C SER A 37 -9.90 4.89 3.71
N ALA A 38 -9.44 5.90 2.98
CA ALA A 38 -10.00 6.28 1.68
C ALA A 38 -9.79 5.18 0.63
N THR A 39 -8.62 4.52 0.63
CA THR A 39 -8.31 3.38 -0.24
C THR A 39 -9.24 2.21 0.08
N ALA A 40 -9.38 1.82 1.35
CA ALA A 40 -10.29 0.76 1.77
C ALA A 40 -11.74 1.05 1.39
N GLY A 41 -12.22 2.29 1.60
CA GLY A 41 -13.56 2.71 1.18
C GLY A 41 -13.76 2.66 -0.35
N THR A 42 -12.75 3.07 -1.11
CA THR A 42 -12.76 3.01 -2.58
C THR A 42 -12.81 1.56 -3.08
N LEU A 43 -12.00 0.68 -2.49
CA LEU A 43 -12.00 -0.75 -2.82
C LEU A 43 -13.33 -1.42 -2.45
N PHE A 44 -13.89 -1.11 -1.28
CA PHE A 44 -15.22 -1.60 -0.90
C PHE A 44 -16.29 -1.16 -1.89
N TRP A 45 -16.27 0.10 -2.30
CA TRP A 45 -17.23 0.62 -3.28
C TRP A 45 -17.04 -0.02 -4.67
N LEU A 46 -15.80 -0.21 -5.11
CA LEU A 46 -15.46 -0.88 -6.35
C LEU A 46 -16.01 -2.32 -6.37
N VAL A 47 -15.82 -3.07 -5.27
CA VAL A 47 -16.33 -4.43 -5.14
C VAL A 47 -17.86 -4.45 -5.12
N ARG A 48 -18.51 -3.49 -4.45
CA ARG A 48 -19.97 -3.36 -4.51
C ARG A 48 -20.46 -3.18 -5.94
N LEU A 49 -19.80 -2.33 -6.74
CA LEU A 49 -20.16 -2.14 -8.15
C LEU A 49 -19.95 -3.42 -8.96
N LEU A 50 -18.85 -4.14 -8.71
CA LEU A 50 -18.55 -5.40 -9.39
C LEU A 50 -19.63 -6.47 -9.14
N VAL A 51 -20.08 -6.61 -7.88
CA VAL A 51 -21.16 -7.54 -7.53
C VAL A 51 -22.48 -7.15 -8.20
N ALA A 52 -22.76 -5.85 -8.35
CA ALA A 52 -24.02 -5.38 -8.94
C ALA A 52 -24.06 -5.46 -10.47
N ALA A 53 -22.95 -5.19 -11.16
CA ALA A 53 -22.90 -5.07 -12.61
C ALA A 53 -22.17 -6.23 -13.32
N GLY A 54 -21.52 -7.13 -12.57
CA GLY A 54 -20.76 -8.26 -13.11
C GLY A 54 -19.29 -7.90 -13.44
N PRO A 55 -18.55 -8.85 -14.03
CA PRO A 55 -17.13 -8.66 -14.37
C PRO A 55 -16.89 -7.43 -15.24
N PHE A 56 -15.75 -6.80 -15.06
CA PHE A 56 -15.37 -5.58 -15.77
C PHE A 56 -14.01 -5.75 -16.42
N GLN A 57 -13.92 -5.40 -17.70
CA GLN A 57 -12.68 -5.42 -18.45
C GLN A 57 -12.59 -4.17 -19.33
N GLN A 58 -11.50 -3.41 -19.18
CA GLN A 58 -11.25 -2.23 -20.00
C GLN A 58 -9.75 -1.91 -20.04
N GLY A 59 -9.19 -1.87 -21.25
CA GLY A 59 -7.78 -1.52 -21.46
C GLY A 59 -6.85 -2.56 -20.84
N ILE A 60 -6.07 -2.14 -19.85
CA ILE A 60 -5.16 -3.04 -19.10
C ILE A 60 -5.81 -3.66 -17.86
N PHE A 61 -7.06 -3.30 -17.55
CA PHE A 61 -7.70 -3.66 -16.29
C PHE A 61 -8.74 -4.76 -16.47
N LEU A 62 -8.69 -5.75 -15.59
CA LEU A 62 -9.66 -6.84 -15.45
C LEU A 62 -10.08 -6.94 -13.98
N LEU A 63 -11.38 -7.06 -13.74
CA LEU A 63 -11.96 -7.34 -12.44
C LEU A 63 -13.01 -8.45 -12.57
N ASP A 64 -12.83 -9.49 -11.78
CA ASP A 64 -13.76 -10.60 -11.62
C ASP A 64 -14.10 -10.85 -10.13
N SER A 65 -14.94 -11.85 -9.90
CA SER A 65 -15.38 -12.23 -8.55
C SER A 65 -14.23 -12.65 -7.63
N LEU A 66 -13.12 -13.16 -8.17
CA LEU A 66 -11.94 -13.53 -7.39
C LEU A 66 -11.18 -12.27 -6.95
N ASN A 67 -10.99 -11.31 -7.87
CA ASN A 67 -10.36 -10.02 -7.55
C ASN A 67 -11.12 -9.32 -6.41
N ALA A 68 -12.46 -9.39 -6.40
CA ALA A 68 -13.26 -8.80 -5.32
C ALA A 68 -12.85 -9.27 -3.92
N VAL A 69 -12.61 -10.56 -3.73
CA VAL A 69 -12.21 -11.12 -2.43
C VAL A 69 -10.87 -10.55 -2.00
N PHE A 70 -9.88 -10.57 -2.90
CA PHE A 70 -8.54 -10.09 -2.58
C PHE A 70 -8.48 -8.57 -2.39
N LEU A 71 -9.23 -7.80 -3.17
CA LEU A 71 -9.29 -6.34 -3.01
C LEU A 71 -9.88 -5.94 -1.66
N LEU A 72 -10.90 -6.67 -1.17
CA LEU A 72 -11.43 -6.44 0.19
C LEU A 72 -10.39 -6.77 1.26
N ILE A 73 -9.64 -7.87 1.11
CA ILE A 73 -8.57 -8.25 2.04
C ILE A 73 -7.47 -7.17 2.06
N VAL A 74 -6.99 -6.74 0.89
CA VAL A 74 -5.96 -5.69 0.79
C VAL A 74 -6.47 -4.38 1.40
N GLY A 75 -7.70 -3.96 1.09
CA GLY A 75 -8.31 -2.77 1.69
C GLY A 75 -8.39 -2.86 3.21
N PHE A 76 -8.90 -3.96 3.74
CA PHE A 76 -9.05 -4.17 5.18
C PHE A 76 -7.70 -4.23 5.91
N LEU A 77 -6.74 -5.00 5.38
CA LEU A 77 -5.41 -5.12 5.97
C LEU A 77 -4.65 -3.80 5.89
N SER A 78 -4.74 -3.06 4.78
CA SER A 78 -4.09 -1.75 4.65
C SER A 78 -4.63 -0.75 5.68
N PHE A 79 -5.95 -0.71 5.88
CA PHE A 79 -6.58 0.16 6.87
C PHE A 79 -6.19 -0.20 8.31
N THR A 80 -6.33 -1.47 8.68
CA THR A 80 -6.01 -1.94 10.04
C THR A 80 -4.52 -1.80 10.36
N ALA A 81 -3.64 -2.13 9.40
CA ALA A 81 -2.20 -1.92 9.54
C ALA A 81 -1.86 -0.43 9.67
N ALA A 82 -2.52 0.46 8.93
CA ALA A 82 -2.30 1.91 9.06
C ALA A 82 -2.71 2.44 10.44
N LEU A 83 -3.85 1.99 10.98
CA LEU A 83 -4.31 2.34 12.33
C LEU A 83 -3.33 1.89 13.41
N TYR A 84 -2.82 0.65 13.30
CA TYR A 84 -1.84 0.12 14.26
C TYR A 84 -0.46 0.76 14.11
N SER A 85 -0.06 1.05 12.87
CA SER A 85 1.26 1.60 12.56
C SER A 85 1.50 2.97 13.21
N PHE A 86 0.45 3.79 13.36
CA PHE A 86 0.60 5.11 13.99
C PHE A 86 1.13 5.04 15.44
N PRO A 87 0.45 4.41 16.41
CA PRO A 87 0.96 4.29 17.78
C PRO A 87 2.27 3.50 17.83
N TYR A 88 2.44 2.48 16.98
CA TYR A 88 3.65 1.66 16.94
C TYR A 88 4.89 2.48 16.54
N MET A 89 4.82 3.23 15.43
CA MET A 89 5.94 4.06 14.96
C MET A 89 6.25 5.22 15.90
N ASN A 90 5.23 5.75 16.57
CA ASN A 90 5.44 6.75 17.62
C ASN A 90 6.17 6.15 18.83
N HIS A 91 5.85 4.91 19.22
CA HIS A 91 6.59 4.18 20.26
C HIS A 91 8.05 3.94 19.87
N GLU A 92 8.31 3.47 18.64
CA GLU A 92 9.66 3.25 18.12
C GLU A 92 10.50 4.54 18.07
N LEU A 93 9.85 5.68 17.76
CA LEU A 93 10.48 7.00 17.80
C LEU A 93 10.84 7.41 19.23
N GLN A 94 9.97 7.15 20.21
CA GLN A 94 10.21 7.43 21.62
C GLN A 94 11.29 6.52 22.23
N ALA A 95 11.32 5.24 21.82
CA ALA A 95 12.35 4.27 22.22
C ALA A 95 13.72 4.56 21.58
N GLY A 96 13.78 5.44 20.57
CA GLY A 96 15.02 5.81 19.88
C GLY A 96 15.51 4.77 18.87
N HIS A 97 14.69 3.77 18.53
CA HIS A 97 15.01 2.78 17.49
C HIS A 97 14.96 3.37 16.08
N VAL A 98 14.16 4.43 15.89
CA VAL A 98 14.04 5.16 14.62
C VAL A 98 14.15 6.66 14.86
N THR A 99 14.57 7.39 13.83
CA THR A 99 14.62 8.86 13.87
C THR A 99 13.39 9.47 13.20
N ALA A 100 13.02 10.69 13.59
CA ALA A 100 11.89 11.41 13.01
C ALA A 100 11.99 11.57 11.47
N LYS A 101 13.21 11.58 10.92
CA LYS A 101 13.46 11.66 9.46
C LYS A 101 13.17 10.36 8.71
N MET A 102 13.10 9.23 9.41
CA MET A 102 12.83 7.91 8.81
C MET A 102 11.33 7.64 8.68
N ILE A 103 10.51 8.17 9.61
CA ILE A 103 9.06 7.97 9.64
C ILE A 103 8.37 8.26 8.29
N PRO A 104 8.66 9.37 7.58
CA PRO A 104 7.99 9.65 6.31
C PRO A 104 8.36 8.64 5.22
N ARG A 105 9.58 8.07 5.26
CA ARG A 105 10.01 7.02 4.32
C ARG A 105 9.26 5.72 4.56
N TYR A 106 9.03 5.35 5.83
CA TYR A 106 8.22 4.19 6.17
C TYR A 106 6.81 4.31 5.58
N TYR A 107 6.13 5.45 5.80
CA TYR A 107 4.77 5.63 5.28
C TYR A 107 4.73 5.74 3.74
N ALA A 108 5.78 6.27 3.11
CA ALA A 108 5.90 6.22 1.66
C ALA A 108 5.97 4.78 1.14
N MET A 109 6.84 3.95 1.72
CA MET A 109 6.97 2.54 1.34
C MET A 109 5.71 1.73 1.68
N PHE A 110 5.04 2.04 2.80
CA PHE A 110 3.74 1.45 3.16
C PHE A 110 2.70 1.69 2.07
N GLN A 111 2.57 2.94 1.61
CA GLN A 111 1.61 3.29 0.55
C GLN A 111 2.00 2.70 -0.81
N PHE A 112 3.29 2.68 -1.15
CA PHE A 112 3.73 2.02 -2.39
C PHE A 112 3.51 0.50 -2.35
N PHE A 113 3.63 -0.13 -1.19
CA PHE A 113 3.30 -1.54 -1.05
C PHE A 113 1.80 -1.80 -1.29
N VAL A 114 0.93 -0.97 -0.72
CA VAL A 114 -0.52 -1.05 -0.97
C VAL A 114 -0.83 -0.81 -2.46
N LEU A 115 -0.17 0.16 -3.09
CA LEU A 115 -0.29 0.44 -4.53
C LEU A 115 0.04 -0.79 -5.38
N THR A 116 1.19 -1.44 -5.14
CA THR A 116 1.62 -2.59 -5.95
C THR A 116 0.72 -3.81 -5.73
N MET A 117 0.24 -4.01 -4.50
CA MET A 117 -0.75 -5.06 -4.20
C MET A 117 -2.06 -4.85 -4.96
N ILE A 118 -2.60 -3.63 -4.99
CA ILE A 118 -3.81 -3.31 -5.76
C ILE A 118 -3.53 -3.48 -7.26
N PHE A 119 -2.41 -2.95 -7.75
CA PHE A 119 -2.05 -3.02 -9.17
C PHE A 119 -1.93 -4.47 -9.67
N THR A 120 -1.31 -5.34 -8.88
CA THR A 120 -1.21 -6.79 -9.15
C THR A 120 -2.58 -7.44 -9.32
N LEU A 121 -3.57 -7.01 -8.53
CA LEU A 121 -4.91 -7.60 -8.55
C LEU A 121 -5.80 -7.09 -9.68
N VAL A 122 -5.53 -5.93 -10.29
CA VAL A 122 -6.43 -5.33 -11.27
C VAL A 122 -5.93 -5.42 -12.71
N VAL A 123 -4.68 -5.84 -12.92
CA VAL A 123 -4.07 -5.85 -14.25
C VAL A 123 -4.33 -7.16 -15.01
N GLU A 124 -4.66 -7.06 -16.29
CA GLU A 124 -4.95 -8.20 -17.16
C GLU A 124 -3.68 -8.77 -17.83
N ASN A 125 -2.73 -7.90 -18.18
CA ASN A 125 -1.54 -8.27 -18.94
C ASN A 125 -0.53 -9.02 -18.06
N LEU A 126 -0.16 -10.25 -18.45
CA LEU A 126 0.79 -11.08 -17.71
C LEU A 126 2.17 -10.43 -17.50
N GLY A 127 2.65 -9.64 -18.46
CA GLY A 127 3.92 -8.91 -18.32
C GLY A 127 3.83 -7.82 -17.25
N LEU A 128 2.73 -7.06 -17.24
CA LEU A 128 2.48 -6.06 -16.19
C LEU A 128 2.20 -6.70 -14.84
N LEU A 129 1.52 -7.85 -14.81
CA LEU A 129 1.31 -8.64 -13.59
C LEU A 129 2.66 -9.06 -12.99
N TRP A 130 3.57 -9.60 -13.81
CA TRP A 130 4.91 -9.95 -13.35
C TRP A 130 5.64 -8.74 -12.78
N VAL A 131 5.64 -7.60 -13.48
CA VAL A 131 6.23 -6.34 -12.99
C VAL A 131 5.59 -5.91 -11.67
N ALA A 132 4.27 -6.05 -11.51
CA ALA A 132 3.56 -5.68 -10.29
C ALA A 132 3.92 -6.59 -9.09
N VAL A 133 4.06 -7.89 -9.34
CA VAL A 133 4.50 -8.87 -8.35
C VAL A 133 5.92 -8.56 -7.90
N GLU A 134 6.85 -8.33 -8.84
CA GLU A 134 8.23 -7.95 -8.51
C GLU A 134 8.32 -6.59 -7.81
N ALA A 135 7.48 -5.64 -8.19
CA ALA A 135 7.41 -4.36 -7.47
C ALA A 135 6.96 -4.57 -6.01
N THR A 136 6.04 -5.51 -5.77
CA THR A 136 5.58 -5.87 -4.43
C THR A 136 6.71 -6.48 -3.60
N THR A 137 7.48 -7.41 -4.16
CA THR A 137 8.63 -8.04 -3.47
C THR A 137 9.74 -7.01 -3.16
N LEU A 138 10.05 -6.13 -4.12
CA LEU A 138 11.04 -5.05 -3.94
C LEU A 138 10.63 -4.08 -2.83
N VAL A 139 9.38 -3.60 -2.83
CA VAL A 139 8.90 -2.68 -1.78
C VAL A 139 8.83 -3.38 -0.42
N SER A 140 8.45 -4.66 -0.37
CA SER A 140 8.53 -5.45 0.87
C SER A 140 9.96 -5.58 1.39
N ALA A 141 10.92 -5.88 0.53
CA ALA A 141 12.33 -5.98 0.92
C ALA A 141 12.86 -4.65 1.50
N LEU A 142 12.46 -3.52 0.91
CA LEU A 142 12.78 -2.19 1.43
C LEU A 142 12.14 -1.92 2.80
N LEU A 143 10.91 -2.38 3.02
CA LEU A 143 10.24 -2.31 4.33
C LEU A 143 10.93 -3.20 5.38
N VAL A 144 11.39 -4.39 5.01
CA VAL A 144 12.18 -5.27 5.90
C VAL A 144 13.52 -4.63 6.25
N ALA A 145 14.18 -3.98 5.27
CA ALA A 145 15.45 -3.27 5.45
C ALA A 145 15.32 -1.91 6.16
N TYR A 146 14.12 -1.50 6.61
CA TYR A 146 13.82 -0.14 7.06
C TYR A 146 14.76 0.40 8.15
N TYR A 147 15.18 -0.43 9.10
CA TYR A 147 16.05 -0.02 10.20
C TYR A 147 17.51 0.21 9.77
N LEU A 148 17.90 -0.18 8.55
CA LEU A 148 19.24 0.00 7.98
C LEU A 148 20.39 -0.49 8.88
N ASN A 149 20.13 -1.49 9.73
CA ASN A 149 21.14 -2.13 10.55
C ASN A 149 21.55 -3.48 9.92
N ARG A 150 22.62 -4.08 10.44
CA ARG A 150 23.20 -5.31 9.87
C ARG A 150 22.18 -6.45 9.83
N SER A 151 21.38 -6.60 10.87
CA SER A 151 20.37 -7.66 10.96
C SER A 151 19.19 -7.42 10.01
N SER A 152 18.70 -6.18 9.86
CA SER A 152 17.60 -5.87 8.93
C SER A 152 18.01 -6.03 7.47
N LEU A 153 19.25 -5.65 7.14
CA LEU A 153 19.80 -5.84 5.79
C LEU A 153 20.04 -7.32 5.47
N GLU A 154 20.56 -8.10 6.43
CA GLU A 154 20.72 -9.54 6.24
C GLU A 154 19.37 -10.25 6.09
N ALA A 155 18.34 -9.83 6.84
CA ALA A 155 16.99 -10.34 6.70
C ALA A 155 16.38 -10.00 5.32
N ALA A 156 16.55 -8.76 4.86
CA ALA A 156 16.06 -8.35 3.54
C ALA A 156 16.75 -9.11 2.40
N TRP A 157 18.07 -9.33 2.49
CA TRP A 157 18.81 -10.13 1.51
C TRP A 157 18.40 -11.60 1.49
N LYS A 158 18.02 -12.18 2.64
CA LYS A 158 17.51 -13.57 2.71
C LYS A 158 16.08 -13.70 2.19
N TYR A 159 15.33 -12.60 2.15
CA TYR A 159 13.95 -12.56 1.69
C TYR A 159 13.83 -12.48 0.16
N VAL A 160 14.76 -11.75 -0.48
CA VAL A 160 14.89 -11.63 -1.94
C VAL A 160 15.54 -12.89 -2.51
#